data_AF-A0A4S1DYT2-F1
#
_entry.id   AF-A0A4S1DYT2-F1
#
_cell.length_a   1.000
_cell.length_b   1.000
_cell.length_c   1.000
_cell.angle_alpha   90.00
_cell.angle_beta   90.00
_cell.angle_gamma   90.00
#
_symmetry.space_group_name_H-M   'P 1'
#
loop_
_entity.id
_entity.type
_entity.pdbx_description
1 polymer ?
#
loop_
_entity_poly.entity_id
_entity_poly.type
_entity_poly.pdbx_seq_one_letter_code
_entity_poly.pdbx_strand_id
1 'polypeptide(L)'
;MNFKKIIYTLAISGMIFNCSSNSNDDLTPDPDPDPNAKITYEANVKSIISGNCVQCHGNPTANGAPFSLTTFTLVKNRIDAIIPRINSSSSPMPPTGQMSSSNRNIIQQWKDDGLLEN
;
A
#
# COMPACT_ATOMS: atom_id res chain seq x y z
N MET A 1 -20.03 -29.08 65.08
CA MET A 1 -19.89 -30.17 64.09
C MET A 1 -18.51 -30.05 63.45
N ASN A 2 -17.89 -31.20 63.16
CA ASN A 2 -16.45 -31.42 63.08
C ASN A 2 -15.67 -30.67 61.97
N PHE A 3 -14.41 -30.36 62.30
CA PHE A 3 -13.32 -29.98 61.40
C PHE A 3 -13.18 -30.91 60.20
N LYS A 4 -12.87 -30.34 59.02
CA LYS A 4 -11.77 -30.79 58.13
C LYS A 4 -11.65 -29.91 56.87
N LYS A 5 -10.47 -29.28 56.76
CA LYS A 5 -9.61 -29.03 55.58
C LYS A 5 -10.27 -28.68 54.23
N ILE A 6 -9.77 -27.58 53.65
CA ILE A 6 -9.32 -27.35 52.25
C ILE A 6 -9.22 -25.81 52.16
N ILE A 7 -8.16 -25.16 52.65
CA ILE A 7 -6.92 -24.84 51.92
C ILE A 7 -7.13 -24.94 50.41
N TYR A 8 -7.36 -23.80 49.75
CA TYR A 8 -6.61 -23.42 48.55
C TYR A 8 -6.53 -21.89 48.47
N THR A 9 -5.36 -21.43 48.89
CA THR A 9 -4.72 -20.14 48.58
C THR A 9 -4.87 -19.79 47.10
N LEU A 10 -5.52 -18.66 46.79
CA LEU A 10 -5.27 -17.98 45.52
C LEU A 10 -4.24 -16.88 45.76
N ALA A 11 -2.99 -17.24 45.47
CA ALA A 11 -1.86 -16.33 45.50
C ALA A 11 -2.02 -15.28 44.39
N ILE A 12 -2.01 -14.02 44.80
CA ILE A 12 -1.66 -12.90 43.93
C ILE A 12 -0.19 -13.10 43.55
N SER A 13 0.05 -13.41 42.28
CA SER A 13 1.37 -13.36 41.69
C SER A 13 1.28 -12.55 40.41
N GLY A 14 1.82 -11.34 40.48
CA GLY A 14 2.09 -10.53 39.31
C GLY A 14 3.15 -11.23 38.48
N MET A 15 2.82 -11.49 37.21
CA MET A 15 3.81 -11.79 36.20
C MET A 15 3.79 -10.65 35.19
N ILE A 16 4.75 -9.77 35.44
CA ILE A 16 5.31 -8.79 34.53
C ILE A 16 5.48 -9.37 33.12
N PHE A 17 4.94 -8.65 32.15
CA PHE A 17 5.27 -8.77 30.74
C PHE A 17 6.80 -8.71 30.57
N ASN A 18 7.40 -9.78 30.05
CA ASN A 18 8.67 -9.71 29.36
C ASN A 18 8.43 -10.27 27.96
N CYS A 19 8.15 -9.35 27.02
CA CYS A 19 8.18 -9.66 25.60
C CYS A 19 9.62 -9.99 25.22
N SER A 20 9.89 -11.25 24.93
CA SER A 20 11.08 -11.62 24.16
C SER A 20 10.79 -11.34 22.68
N SER A 21 11.18 -10.16 22.21
CA SER A 21 11.31 -9.88 20.79
C SER A 21 12.79 -9.70 20.48
N ASN A 22 13.47 -10.83 20.23
CA ASN A 22 14.77 -10.81 19.59
C ASN A 22 14.54 -10.57 18.10
N SER A 23 14.77 -9.34 17.66
CA SER A 23 15.03 -9.03 16.25
C SER A 23 16.27 -8.16 16.21
N ASN A 24 17.41 -8.83 16.19
CA ASN A 24 18.62 -8.25 15.63
C ASN A 24 18.42 -8.28 14.12
N ASP A 25 17.69 -7.31 13.58
CA ASP A 25 17.90 -6.90 12.21
C ASP A 25 18.39 -5.46 12.29
N ASP A 26 19.54 -5.26 11.66
CA ASP A 26 20.30 -4.04 11.50
C ASP A 26 19.39 -2.89 11.05
N LEU A 27 18.82 -2.18 12.02
CA LEU A 27 18.10 -0.94 11.80
C LEU A 27 19.14 0.15 11.56
N THR A 28 19.65 0.23 10.33
CA THR A 28 19.90 1.58 9.81
C THR A 28 18.59 2.34 9.99
N PRO A 29 18.57 3.48 10.70
CA PRO A 29 17.36 4.29 10.78
C PRO A 29 16.89 4.52 9.34
N ASP A 30 15.68 4.06 9.01
CA ASP A 30 15.00 4.52 7.81
C ASP A 30 15.09 6.05 7.86
N PRO A 31 15.71 6.72 6.87
CA PRO A 31 15.80 8.16 6.88
C PRO A 31 14.41 8.72 7.14
N ASP A 32 14.30 9.58 8.15
CA ASP A 32 13.06 10.30 8.46
C ASP A 32 12.48 10.80 7.12
N PRO A 33 11.24 10.42 6.75
CA PRO A 33 10.70 10.73 5.43
C PRO A 33 10.82 12.22 5.19
N ASP A 34 11.67 12.59 4.22
CA ASP A 34 11.86 14.00 3.87
C ASP A 34 10.48 14.57 3.52
N PRO A 35 9.98 15.56 4.27
CA PRO A 35 8.67 16.13 4.01
C PRO A 35 8.58 16.82 2.63
N ASN A 36 9.71 16.99 1.94
CA ASN A 36 9.82 17.50 0.58
C ASN A 36 10.12 16.42 -0.46
N ALA A 37 10.16 15.14 -0.06
CA ALA A 37 10.36 14.03 -0.99
C ALA A 37 9.20 14.02 -2.01
N LYS A 38 9.57 14.19 -3.28
CA LYS A 38 8.63 14.12 -4.39
C LYS A 38 8.31 12.68 -4.73
N ILE A 39 7.09 12.46 -5.21
CA ILE A 39 6.67 11.18 -5.75
C ILE A 39 7.28 10.99 -7.13
N THR A 40 7.89 9.83 -7.37
CA THR A 40 8.49 9.46 -8.66
C THR A 40 7.91 8.15 -9.16
N TYR A 41 8.03 7.91 -10.48
CA TYR A 41 7.43 6.74 -11.08
C TYR A 41 8.05 5.45 -10.56
N GLU A 42 9.39 5.36 -10.59
CA GLU A 42 10.12 4.16 -10.20
C GLU A 42 9.98 3.86 -8.70
N ALA A 43 10.02 4.89 -7.84
CA ALA A 43 9.93 4.68 -6.39
C ALA A 43 8.52 4.37 -5.90
N ASN A 44 7.48 4.98 -6.50
CA ASN A 44 6.14 4.97 -5.90
C ASN A 44 5.04 4.47 -6.84
N VAL A 45 5.03 4.88 -8.11
CA VAL A 45 3.88 4.66 -9.00
C VAL A 45 3.93 3.30 -9.69
N LYS A 46 5.12 2.82 -10.04
CA LYS A 46 5.31 1.61 -10.84
C LYS A 46 4.71 0.38 -10.20
N SER A 47 4.86 0.21 -8.87
CA SER A 47 4.27 -0.90 -8.12
C SER A 47 2.74 -0.85 -8.09
N ILE A 48 2.17 0.36 -8.04
CA ILE A 48 0.71 0.56 -8.11
C ILE A 48 0.20 0.17 -9.51
N ILE A 49 0.85 0.65 -10.56
CA ILE A 49 0.47 0.35 -11.95
C ILE A 49 0.61 -1.15 -12.24
N SER A 50 1.71 -1.78 -11.85
CA SER A 50 1.92 -3.20 -12.10
C SER A 50 0.91 -4.07 -11.35
N GLY A 51 0.63 -3.75 -10.09
CA GLY A 51 -0.29 -4.52 -9.25
C GLY A 51 -1.78 -4.31 -9.55
N ASN A 52 -2.17 -3.15 -10.09
CA ASN A 52 -3.58 -2.80 -10.26
C ASN A 52 -4.01 -2.66 -11.73
N CYS A 53 -3.11 -2.38 -12.67
CA CYS A 53 -3.49 -2.00 -14.03
C CYS A 53 -3.06 -3.03 -15.09
N VAL A 54 -1.86 -3.59 -14.96
CA VAL A 54 -1.17 -4.33 -16.03
C VAL A 54 -1.87 -5.65 -16.42
N GLN A 55 -2.67 -6.27 -15.53
CA GLN A 55 -3.42 -7.48 -15.88
C GLN A 55 -4.31 -7.29 -17.12
N CYS A 56 -4.92 -6.11 -17.27
CA CYS A 56 -5.72 -5.76 -18.45
C CYS A 56 -4.95 -4.84 -19.39
N HIS A 57 -4.25 -3.84 -18.85
CA HIS A 57 -3.45 -2.87 -19.59
C HIS A 57 -2.01 -3.36 -19.84
N GLY A 58 -1.85 -4.65 -20.13
CA GLY A 58 -0.57 -5.27 -20.44
C GLY A 58 -0.13 -5.06 -21.88
N ASN A 59 0.92 -5.77 -22.29
CA ASN A 59 1.29 -5.92 -23.69
C ASN A 59 1.50 -7.41 -24.01
N PRO A 60 0.58 -8.08 -24.74
CA PRO A 60 -0.63 -7.51 -25.33
C PRO A 60 -1.68 -7.10 -24.28
N THR A 61 -2.61 -6.23 -24.68
CA THR A 61 -3.76 -5.85 -23.84
C THR A 61 -4.75 -7.01 -23.71
N ALA A 62 -5.48 -7.04 -22.59
CA ALA A 62 -6.49 -8.06 -22.29
C ALA A 62 -7.78 -7.44 -21.73
N ASN A 63 -8.85 -8.22 -21.68
CA ASN A 63 -10.13 -7.87 -21.03
C ASN A 63 -10.72 -6.52 -21.49
N GLY A 64 -10.59 -6.21 -22.78
CA GLY A 64 -11.16 -4.99 -23.38
C GLY A 64 -10.37 -3.71 -23.11
N ALA A 65 -9.18 -3.78 -22.49
CA ALA A 65 -8.30 -2.62 -22.38
C ALA A 65 -7.84 -2.17 -23.78
N PRO A 66 -7.98 -0.87 -24.14
CA PRO A 66 -7.67 -0.39 -25.48
C PRO A 66 -6.19 -0.01 -25.67
N PHE A 67 -5.38 -0.04 -24.61
CA PHE A 67 -3.96 0.33 -24.64
C PHE A 67 -3.17 -0.28 -23.48
N SER A 68 -1.86 -0.37 -23.68
CA SER A 68 -0.90 -0.78 -22.64
C SER A 68 -0.54 0.37 -21.69
N LEU A 69 -0.24 0.02 -20.44
CA LEU A 69 0.30 0.88 -19.38
C LEU A 69 1.59 0.28 -18.76
N THR A 70 2.35 -0.52 -19.52
CA THR A 70 3.51 -1.28 -18.98
C THR A 70 4.81 -0.48 -18.83
N THR A 71 4.83 0.81 -19.21
CA THR A 71 6.04 1.64 -19.15
C THR A 71 5.72 3.03 -18.60
N PHE A 72 6.73 3.70 -18.04
CA PHE A 72 6.65 5.09 -17.56
C PHE A 72 5.99 5.99 -18.60
N THR A 73 6.51 6.02 -19.83
CA THR A 73 6.01 6.88 -20.91
C THR A 73 4.53 6.61 -21.23
N LEU A 74 4.11 5.35 -21.24
CA LEU A 74 2.71 5.00 -21.54
C LEU A 74 1.75 5.47 -20.45
N VAL A 75 2.17 5.36 -19.19
CA VAL A 75 1.42 5.83 -18.00
C VAL A 75 1.40 7.36 -17.97
N LYS A 76 2.57 8.00 -18.07
CA LYS A 76 2.74 9.46 -18.08
C LYS A 76 1.86 10.12 -19.14
N ASN A 77 1.91 9.63 -20.37
CA ASN A 77 1.15 10.21 -21.49
C ASN A 77 -0.37 10.06 -21.35
N ARG A 78 -0.85 9.27 -20.37
CA ARG A 78 -2.28 9.00 -20.14
C ARG A 78 -2.75 9.43 -18.76
N ILE A 79 -1.91 10.11 -17.97
CA ILE A 79 -2.22 10.41 -16.58
C ILE A 79 -3.54 11.19 -16.42
N ASP A 80 -3.82 12.13 -17.33
CA ASP A 80 -5.05 12.92 -17.35
C ASP A 80 -6.31 12.08 -17.64
N ALA A 81 -6.16 10.95 -18.32
CA ALA A 81 -7.24 9.98 -18.53
C ALA A 81 -7.31 8.95 -17.38
N ILE A 82 -6.19 8.61 -16.75
CA ILE A 82 -6.13 7.62 -15.67
C ILE A 82 -6.82 8.16 -14.40
N ILE A 83 -6.50 9.38 -13.98
CA ILE A 83 -7.01 9.99 -12.74
C ILE A 83 -8.55 9.98 -12.64
N PRO A 84 -9.33 10.45 -13.65
CA PRO A 84 -10.78 10.39 -13.55
C PRO A 84 -11.31 8.95 -13.55
N ARG A 85 -10.64 8.01 -14.24
CA ARG A 85 -11.06 6.61 -14.29
C ARG A 85 -10.89 5.90 -12.95
N ILE A 86 -9.76 6.09 -12.26
CA ILE A 86 -9.53 5.48 -10.93
C ILE A 86 -10.42 6.09 -9.84
N ASN A 87 -10.90 7.33 -10.04
CA ASN A 87 -11.81 8.02 -9.11
C ASN A 87 -13.30 7.78 -9.38
N SER A 88 -13.66 7.11 -10.46
CA SER A 88 -15.06 6.81 -10.77
C SER A 88 -15.62 5.72 -9.85
N SER A 89 -16.70 6.03 -9.12
CA SER A 89 -17.45 5.05 -8.32
C SER A 89 -18.49 4.27 -9.14
N SER A 90 -19.01 4.86 -10.22
CA SER A 90 -20.02 4.24 -11.10
C SER A 90 -19.42 3.35 -12.19
N SER A 91 -18.16 3.59 -12.57
CA SER A 91 -17.42 2.77 -13.53
C SER A 91 -15.97 2.69 -13.08
N PRO A 92 -15.65 1.95 -12.01
CA PRO A 92 -14.31 1.90 -11.46
C PRO A 92 -13.32 1.29 -12.44
N MET A 93 -12.08 1.75 -12.36
CA MET A 93 -10.93 1.08 -12.94
C MET A 93 -9.92 0.85 -11.81
N PRO A 94 -9.62 -0.42 -11.44
CA PRO A 94 -10.05 -1.67 -12.09
C PRO A 94 -11.55 -1.99 -11.97
N PRO A 95 -12.12 -2.85 -12.84
CA PRO A 95 -13.55 -3.19 -12.79
C PRO A 95 -13.96 -3.94 -11.52
N THR A 96 -13.00 -4.54 -10.81
CA THR A 96 -13.23 -5.25 -9.54
C THR A 96 -13.56 -4.30 -8.39
N GLY A 97 -13.37 -2.99 -8.56
CA GLY A 97 -13.66 -1.96 -7.57
C GLY A 97 -12.64 -0.85 -7.57
N GLN A 98 -12.94 0.24 -6.87
CA GLN A 98 -11.98 1.32 -6.71
C GLN A 98 -10.79 0.86 -5.87
N MET A 99 -9.59 1.15 -6.37
CA MET A 99 -8.36 0.98 -5.59
C MET A 99 -8.35 1.92 -4.36
N SER A 100 -7.49 1.62 -3.39
CA SER A 100 -7.39 2.38 -2.13
C SER A 100 -7.22 3.89 -2.39
N SER A 101 -7.73 4.72 -1.49
CA SER A 101 -7.51 6.17 -1.55
C SER A 101 -6.02 6.51 -1.52
N SER A 102 -5.20 5.78 -0.75
CA SER A 102 -3.75 5.96 -0.72
C SER A 102 -3.11 5.81 -2.11
N ASN A 103 -3.43 4.74 -2.84
CA ASN A 103 -2.89 4.53 -4.19
C ASN A 103 -3.33 5.63 -5.17
N ARG A 104 -4.60 6.05 -5.09
CA ARG A 104 -5.13 7.14 -5.93
C ARG A 104 -4.43 8.47 -5.62
N ASN A 105 -4.18 8.75 -4.35
CA ASN A 105 -3.50 9.96 -3.90
C ASN A 105 -2.03 9.98 -4.36
N ILE A 106 -1.32 8.84 -4.31
CA ILE A 106 0.06 8.74 -4.84
C ILE A 106 0.08 9.05 -6.35
N ILE A 107 -0.85 8.51 -7.13
CA ILE A 107 -0.93 8.78 -8.57
C ILE A 107 -1.25 10.26 -8.84
N GLN A 108 -2.14 10.86 -8.04
CA GLN A 108 -2.46 12.28 -8.14
C GLN A 108 -1.25 13.16 -7.77
N GLN A 109 -0.60 12.88 -6.64
CA GLN A 109 0.57 13.61 -6.18
C GLN A 109 1.73 13.51 -7.18
N TRP A 110 1.93 12.34 -7.81
CA TRP A 110 2.91 12.19 -8.88
C TRP A 110 2.67 13.14 -10.07
N LYS A 111 1.40 13.36 -10.43
CA LYS A 111 1.05 14.37 -11.44
C LYS A 111 1.38 15.77 -10.95
N ASP A 112 1.02 16.08 -9.71
CA ASP A 112 1.22 17.40 -9.11
C ASP A 112 2.72 17.72 -8.93
N ASP A 113 3.55 16.70 -8.71
CA ASP A 113 5.02 16.80 -8.59
C ASP A 113 5.75 16.93 -9.92
N GLY A 114 5.04 16.78 -11.05
CA GLY A 114 5.57 17.00 -12.40
C GLY A 114 5.89 15.74 -13.20
N LEU A 115 5.30 14.59 -12.86
CA LEU A 115 5.44 13.32 -13.60
C LEU A 115 6.91 12.88 -13.72
N LEU A 116 7.60 12.88 -12.58
CA LEU A 116 9.01 12.54 -12.45
C LEU A 116 9.23 11.04 -12.63
N GLU A 117 10.26 10.63 -13.36
CA GLU A 117 10.56 9.21 -13.57
C GLU A 117 11.30 8.62 -12.37
N ASN A 118 12.34 9.31 -11.89
CA ASN A 118 13.23 8.89 -10.81
C ASN A 118 13.30 9.96 -9.72
#